data_AF-A0A8N5F176-F1
#
_entry.id   AF-A0A8N5F176-F1
#
_cell.length_a   1.000
_cell.length_b   1.000
_cell.length_c   1.000
_cell.angle_alpha   90.00
_cell.angle_beta   90.00
_cell.angle_gamma   90.00
#
_symmetry.space_group_name_H-M   'P 1'
#
loop_
_entity.id
_entity.type
_entity.pdbx_description
1 polymer ?
#
loop_
_entity_poly.entity_id
_entity_poly.type
_entity_poly.pdbx_seq_one_letter_code
_entity_poly.pdbx_strand_id
1 'polypeptide(L)'
;SSPSSPPVHSQFALNAGLRFLTPEEEFLGWAPAPFDLPAFDPRDLDKVTQEVPEAELVSDRPEVLLTVGFPGAGKSTFVKRYLVPAGYEYVNRDTLGSWQRCVSACSAALARGRSVVVDNTNPDPESRQRFVSCAREAAVPCRCLQFTASLEQARHNCRFRDMTQSGHVPVTDAVLFSYKKQFVAPDLSEGFSQILQIPFVPHFGDPPDPQRRRLFFQFSDG
;
A
#
# COMPACT_ATOMS: atom_id res chain seq x y z
N SER A 1 18.69 10.74 28.33
CA SER A 1 17.22 10.86 28.45
C SER A 1 16.66 10.36 27.14
N SER A 2 15.94 9.24 27.14
CA SER A 2 15.29 8.76 25.93
C SER A 2 14.20 9.76 25.54
N PRO A 3 14.16 10.28 24.30
CA PRO A 3 13.09 11.16 23.90
C PRO A 3 11.77 10.40 23.96
N SER A 4 10.78 10.99 24.62
CA SER A 4 9.41 10.50 24.71
C SER A 4 8.68 10.78 23.41
N SER A 5 7.84 9.85 22.97
CA SER A 5 6.93 10.04 21.82
C SER A 5 6.17 11.37 21.91
N PRO A 6 5.90 12.05 20.79
CA PRO A 6 5.24 13.34 20.79
C PRO A 6 3.84 13.22 21.44
N PRO A 7 3.46 14.14 22.34
CA PRO A 7 2.09 14.16 22.86
C PRO A 7 1.11 14.29 21.69
N VAL A 8 0.01 13.53 21.69
CA VAL A 8 -1.04 13.60 20.64
C VAL A 8 -1.49 15.05 20.39
N HIS A 9 -1.51 15.88 21.45
CA HIS A 9 -1.83 17.30 21.39
C HIS A 9 -0.89 18.12 20.49
N SER A 10 0.36 17.72 20.33
CA SER A 10 1.32 18.39 19.44
C SER A 10 0.98 18.17 17.96
N GLN A 11 0.55 16.95 17.58
CA GLN A 11 0.14 16.63 16.22
C GLN A 11 -1.17 17.34 15.85
N PHE A 12 -2.11 17.44 16.79
CA PHE A 12 -3.32 18.24 16.63
C PHE A 12 -3.00 19.71 16.35
N ALA A 13 -2.11 20.32 17.14
CA ALA A 13 -1.68 21.70 16.93
C ALA A 13 -1.03 21.89 15.55
N LEU A 14 -0.17 20.97 15.13
CA LEU A 14 0.45 20.99 13.79
C LEU A 14 -0.58 20.90 12.67
N ASN A 15 -1.59 20.03 12.81
CA ASN A 15 -2.68 19.91 11.83
C ASN A 15 -3.51 21.19 11.73
N ALA A 16 -3.74 21.88 12.85
CA ALA A 16 -4.53 23.12 12.92
C ALA A 16 -3.71 24.39 12.59
N GLY A 17 -2.40 24.28 12.37
CA GLY A 17 -1.51 25.43 12.21
C GLY A 17 -1.35 26.27 13.50
N LEU A 18 -1.56 25.64 14.67
CA LEU A 18 -1.46 26.26 15.97
C LEU A 18 -0.07 26.04 16.58
N ARG A 19 0.37 27.00 17.41
CA ARG A 19 1.55 26.83 18.25
C ARG A 19 1.21 25.86 19.39
N PHE A 20 2.00 24.80 19.53
CA PHE A 20 1.94 23.92 20.69
C PHE A 20 2.87 24.43 21.78
N LEU A 21 2.38 24.44 23.02
CA LEU A 21 3.16 24.71 24.23
C LEU A 21 2.81 23.64 25.26
N THR A 22 3.82 23.11 25.96
CA THR A 22 3.58 22.20 27.08
C THR A 22 3.03 22.97 28.30
N PRO A 23 2.32 22.32 29.24
CA PRO A 23 1.90 22.98 30.47
C PRO A 23 3.06 23.62 31.23
N GLU A 24 4.23 22.99 31.22
CA GLU A 24 5.44 23.49 31.85
C GLU A 24 5.99 24.75 31.15
N GLU A 25 5.95 24.79 29.82
CA GLU A 25 6.31 25.98 29.03
C GLU A 25 5.32 27.13 29.28
N GLU A 26 4.02 26.86 29.24
CA GLU A 26 2.96 27.88 29.32
C GLU A 26 2.79 28.43 30.74
N PHE A 27 2.72 27.56 31.75
CA PHE A 27 2.37 27.96 33.11
C PHE A 27 3.58 28.12 34.04
N LEU A 28 4.70 27.45 33.75
CA LEU A 28 5.89 27.47 34.61
C LEU A 28 7.09 28.21 33.99
N GLY A 29 6.96 28.69 32.75
CA GLY A 29 8.02 29.43 32.05
C GLY A 29 9.26 28.59 31.75
N TRP A 30 9.11 27.27 31.66
CA TRP A 30 10.22 26.38 31.35
C TRP A 30 10.69 26.58 29.91
N ALA A 31 11.98 26.29 29.67
CA ALA A 31 12.51 26.27 28.32
C ALA A 31 11.84 25.13 27.51
N PRO A 32 11.67 25.30 26.18
CA PRO A 32 11.04 24.29 25.35
C PRO A 32 11.71 22.91 25.47
N ALA A 33 10.91 21.88 25.73
CA ALA A 33 11.42 20.52 25.78
C ALA A 33 11.52 19.93 24.36
N PRO A 34 12.61 19.24 24.00
CA PRO A 34 12.69 18.56 22.71
C PRO A 34 11.68 17.40 22.69
N PHE A 35 10.92 17.30 21.61
CA PHE A 35 10.06 16.17 21.30
C PHE A 35 10.33 15.68 19.88
N ASP A 36 10.24 14.37 19.67
CA ASP A 36 10.45 13.78 18.35
C ASP A 36 9.15 13.88 17.54
N LEU A 37 9.26 14.26 16.27
CA LEU A 37 8.14 14.14 15.33
C LEU A 37 7.96 12.66 14.92
N PRO A 38 6.75 12.26 14.49
CA PRO A 38 6.54 10.93 13.93
C PRO A 38 7.53 10.64 12.79
N ALA A 39 7.96 9.39 12.65
CA ALA A 39 8.89 8.96 11.61
C ALA A 39 8.35 9.16 10.17
N PHE A 40 7.05 9.40 10.03
CA PHE A 40 6.36 9.68 8.79
C PHE A 40 5.53 10.96 8.92
N ASP A 41 5.81 11.92 8.05
CA ASP A 41 4.99 13.12 7.87
C ASP A 41 4.15 12.98 6.58
N PRO A 42 2.81 12.91 6.68
CA PRO A 42 1.95 12.80 5.51
C PRO A 42 2.20 13.90 4.47
N ARG A 43 2.58 15.11 4.92
CA ARG A 43 2.79 16.29 4.06
C ARG A 43 3.98 16.14 3.12
N ASP A 44 4.91 15.25 3.41
CA ASP A 44 6.04 14.99 2.53
C ASP A 44 5.64 14.26 1.25
N LEU A 45 4.52 13.53 1.28
CA LEU A 45 3.96 12.88 0.07
C LEU A 45 3.42 13.89 -0.95
N ASP A 46 3.13 15.13 -0.54
CA ASP A 46 2.63 16.16 -1.46
C ASP A 46 3.73 16.72 -2.37
N LYS A 47 4.99 16.50 -2.00
CA LYS A 47 6.16 17.04 -2.69
C LYS A 47 6.71 16.09 -3.75
N VAL A 48 6.17 14.87 -3.83
CA VAL A 48 6.72 13.77 -4.64
C VAL A 48 5.71 13.36 -5.71
N THR A 49 5.95 13.77 -6.96
CA THR A 49 5.29 13.18 -8.12
C THR A 49 6.06 11.94 -8.54
N GLN A 50 5.62 10.77 -8.09
CA GLN A 50 6.19 9.50 -8.49
C GLN A 50 5.11 8.69 -9.21
N GLU A 51 5.07 8.82 -10.53
CA GLU A 51 4.19 7.99 -11.37
C GLU A 51 5.05 6.98 -12.14
N VAL A 52 4.60 5.72 -12.15
CA VAL A 52 5.14 4.70 -13.04
C VAL A 52 4.42 4.85 -14.38
N PRO A 53 5.12 5.01 -15.51
CA PRO A 53 4.47 5.18 -16.80
C PRO A 53 3.51 4.03 -17.10
N GLU A 54 2.28 4.33 -17.55
CA GLU A 54 1.28 3.30 -17.85
C GLU A 54 1.78 2.28 -18.90
N ALA A 55 2.60 2.73 -19.85
CA ALA A 55 3.24 1.90 -20.85
C ALA A 55 4.17 0.81 -20.27
N GLU A 56 4.67 1.00 -19.04
CA GLU A 56 5.47 -0.01 -18.34
C GLU A 56 4.59 -0.97 -17.53
N LEU A 57 3.32 -0.63 -17.27
CA LEU A 57 2.41 -1.43 -16.44
C LEU A 57 1.69 -2.52 -17.23
N VAL A 58 1.37 -2.27 -18.50
CA VAL A 58 0.58 -3.17 -19.34
C VAL A 58 1.43 -3.86 -20.42
N SER A 59 1.02 -5.06 -20.82
CA SER A 59 1.66 -5.85 -21.87
C SER A 59 0.62 -6.31 -22.88
N ASP A 60 0.96 -6.25 -24.16
CA ASP A 60 0.14 -6.78 -25.27
C ASP A 60 0.16 -8.32 -25.33
N ARG A 61 1.05 -8.96 -24.58
CA ARG A 61 1.15 -10.42 -24.47
C ARG A 61 0.62 -10.91 -23.13
N PRO A 62 -0.02 -12.10 -23.09
CA PRO A 62 -0.46 -12.71 -21.84
C PRO A 62 0.67 -12.82 -20.82
N GLU A 63 0.40 -12.41 -19.59
CA GLU A 63 1.34 -12.45 -18.48
C GLU A 63 0.63 -12.58 -17.12
N VAL A 64 1.40 -12.82 -16.07
CA VAL A 64 0.94 -12.73 -14.68
C VAL A 64 1.61 -11.54 -13.99
N LEU A 65 0.82 -10.58 -13.53
CA LEU A 65 1.24 -9.52 -12.63
C LEU A 65 0.93 -9.91 -11.19
N LEU A 66 1.98 -10.02 -10.36
CA LEU A 66 1.84 -10.33 -8.94
C LEU A 66 2.08 -9.08 -8.11
N THR A 67 1.09 -8.63 -7.34
CA THR A 67 1.30 -7.49 -6.45
C THR A 67 1.97 -7.93 -5.15
N VAL A 68 2.93 -7.16 -4.65
CA VAL A 68 3.59 -7.38 -3.37
C VAL A 68 3.56 -6.07 -2.59
N GLY A 69 3.08 -6.10 -1.34
CA GLY A 69 3.15 -4.93 -0.47
C GLY A 69 2.15 -4.99 0.68
N PHE A 70 2.31 -4.08 1.65
CA PHE A 70 1.47 -4.02 2.84
C PHE A 70 -0.04 -4.01 2.50
N PRO A 71 -0.89 -4.68 3.28
CA PRO A 71 -2.31 -4.37 3.27
C PRO A 71 -2.48 -2.88 3.59
N GLY A 72 -3.37 -2.18 2.88
CA GLY A 72 -3.47 -0.72 2.98
C GLY A 72 -2.51 0.08 2.09
N ALA A 73 -1.57 -0.54 1.36
CA ALA A 73 -0.64 0.16 0.47
C ALA A 73 -1.27 0.72 -0.84
N GLY A 74 -2.59 0.59 -1.03
CA GLY A 74 -3.28 1.07 -2.24
C GLY A 74 -3.26 0.12 -3.44
N LYS A 75 -2.75 -1.12 -3.28
CA LYS A 75 -2.66 -2.13 -4.34
C LYS A 75 -3.95 -2.33 -5.13
N SER A 76 -5.05 -2.64 -4.44
CA SER A 76 -6.34 -2.86 -5.09
C SER A 76 -6.87 -1.64 -5.83
N THR A 77 -6.63 -0.44 -5.31
CA THR A 77 -6.98 0.81 -6.00
C THR A 77 -6.16 0.97 -7.27
N PHE A 78 -4.85 0.75 -7.19
CA PHE A 78 -3.94 0.80 -8.34
C PHE A 78 -4.33 -0.20 -9.42
N VAL A 79 -4.55 -1.46 -9.05
CA VAL A 79 -4.93 -2.54 -9.96
C VAL A 79 -6.25 -2.24 -10.67
N LYS A 80 -7.27 -1.80 -9.92
CA LYS A 80 -8.58 -1.46 -10.49
C LYS A 80 -8.56 -0.23 -11.38
N ARG A 81 -7.61 0.67 -11.19
CA ARG A 81 -7.47 1.89 -11.99
C ARG A 81 -6.72 1.62 -13.31
N TYR A 82 -5.62 0.89 -13.26
CA TYR A 82 -4.72 0.76 -14.42
C TYR A 82 -4.82 -0.57 -15.14
N LEU A 83 -5.00 -1.69 -14.42
CA LEU A 83 -4.87 -3.03 -15.01
C LEU A 83 -6.22 -3.64 -15.39
N VAL A 84 -7.24 -3.48 -14.55
CA VAL A 84 -8.58 -4.01 -14.85
C VAL A 84 -9.19 -3.37 -16.11
N PRO A 85 -9.13 -2.03 -16.30
CA PRO A 85 -9.62 -1.41 -17.53
C PRO A 85 -8.79 -1.79 -18.76
N ALA A 86 -7.51 -2.13 -18.58
CA ALA A 86 -6.63 -2.65 -19.62
C ALA A 86 -6.90 -4.13 -19.97
N GLY A 87 -7.88 -4.78 -19.33
CA GLY A 87 -8.33 -6.13 -19.67
C GLY A 87 -7.68 -7.26 -18.87
N TYR A 88 -6.94 -6.95 -17.79
CA TYR A 88 -6.40 -7.99 -16.90
C TYR A 88 -7.51 -8.66 -16.09
N GLU A 89 -7.47 -9.98 -16.03
CA GLU A 89 -8.34 -10.75 -15.13
C GLU A 89 -7.92 -10.48 -13.68
N TYR A 90 -8.86 -10.00 -12.88
CA TYR A 90 -8.62 -9.64 -11.48
C TYR A 90 -8.80 -10.85 -10.55
N VAL A 91 -7.71 -11.31 -9.94
CA VAL A 91 -7.70 -12.40 -8.97
C VAL A 91 -7.37 -11.85 -7.60
N ASN A 92 -8.32 -11.94 -6.66
CA ASN A 92 -8.15 -11.50 -5.27
C ASN A 92 -8.68 -12.58 -4.31
N ARG A 93 -7.89 -12.90 -3.28
CA ARG A 93 -8.24 -13.86 -2.24
C ARG A 93 -9.42 -13.44 -1.39
N ASP A 94 -9.62 -12.16 -1.12
CA ASP A 94 -10.75 -11.68 -0.32
C ASP A 94 -12.09 -12.00 -1.00
N THR A 95 -12.14 -11.94 -2.33
CA THR A 95 -13.33 -12.31 -3.11
C THR A 95 -13.48 -13.81 -3.33
N LEU A 96 -12.36 -14.54 -3.49
CA LEU A 96 -12.37 -15.97 -3.83
C LEU A 96 -12.35 -16.89 -2.59
N GLY A 97 -11.94 -16.38 -1.44
CA GLY A 97 -11.93 -17.04 -0.12
C GLY A 97 -10.69 -17.87 0.19
N SER A 98 -10.02 -18.47 -0.80
CA SER A 98 -8.83 -19.31 -0.57
C SER A 98 -7.73 -19.10 -1.61
N TRP A 99 -6.49 -19.43 -1.24
CA TRP A 99 -5.35 -19.31 -2.15
C TRP A 99 -5.44 -20.33 -3.30
N GLN A 100 -6.00 -21.52 -3.04
CA GLN A 100 -6.21 -22.55 -4.07
C GLN A 100 -7.16 -22.05 -5.15
N ARG A 101 -8.26 -21.39 -4.75
CA ARG A 101 -9.20 -20.79 -5.71
C ARG A 101 -8.55 -19.66 -6.52
N CYS A 102 -7.65 -18.88 -5.92
CA CYS A 102 -6.87 -17.88 -6.66
C CYS A 102 -5.96 -18.53 -7.72
N VAL A 103 -5.27 -19.61 -7.35
CA VAL A 103 -4.43 -20.38 -8.29
C VAL A 103 -5.29 -20.94 -9.42
N SER A 104 -6.41 -21.59 -9.12
CA SER A 104 -7.32 -22.11 -10.15
C SER A 104 -7.87 -21.03 -11.07
N ALA A 105 -8.26 -19.86 -10.53
CA ALA A 105 -8.73 -18.73 -11.32
C ALA A 105 -7.62 -18.17 -12.23
N CYS A 106 -6.39 -18.07 -11.71
CA CYS A 106 -5.22 -17.66 -12.48
C CYS A 106 -4.97 -18.61 -13.66
N SER A 107 -4.82 -19.91 -13.40
CA SER A 107 -4.59 -20.92 -14.45
C SER A 107 -5.72 -20.94 -15.49
N ALA A 108 -6.98 -20.82 -15.07
CA ALA A 108 -8.12 -20.80 -15.98
C ALA A 108 -8.15 -19.53 -16.86
N ALA A 109 -7.68 -18.38 -16.37
CA ALA A 109 -7.56 -17.17 -17.16
C ALA A 109 -6.41 -17.24 -18.16
N LEU A 110 -5.26 -17.77 -17.75
CA LEU A 110 -4.11 -18.01 -18.63
C LEU A 110 -4.45 -19.00 -19.75
N ALA A 111 -5.19 -20.08 -19.46
CA ALA A 111 -5.66 -21.03 -20.47
C ALA A 111 -6.59 -20.41 -21.51
N ARG A 112 -7.26 -19.29 -21.18
CA ARG A 112 -8.08 -18.48 -22.10
C ARG A 112 -7.26 -17.39 -22.82
N GLY A 113 -5.94 -17.38 -22.67
CA GLY A 113 -5.05 -16.39 -23.27
C GLY A 113 -5.16 -14.99 -22.67
N ARG A 114 -5.64 -14.86 -21.43
CA ARG A 114 -5.78 -13.56 -20.75
C ARG A 114 -4.59 -13.28 -19.83
N SER A 115 -4.20 -12.01 -19.76
CA SER A 115 -3.31 -11.55 -18.69
C SER A 115 -4.04 -11.54 -17.35
N VAL A 116 -3.32 -11.82 -16.27
CA VAL A 116 -3.88 -11.95 -14.93
C VAL A 116 -3.14 -11.02 -13.98
N VAL A 117 -3.89 -10.35 -13.11
CA VAL A 117 -3.33 -9.64 -11.96
C VAL A 117 -3.79 -10.30 -10.68
N VAL A 118 -2.82 -10.66 -9.82
CA VAL A 118 -3.08 -11.28 -8.52
C VAL A 118 -2.87 -10.24 -7.43
N ASP A 119 -3.98 -9.65 -6.99
CA ASP A 119 -4.04 -8.60 -5.97
C ASP A 119 -4.19 -9.19 -4.57
N ASN A 120 -3.08 -9.71 -4.07
CA ASN A 120 -2.91 -10.19 -2.69
C ASN A 120 -1.70 -9.50 -2.05
N THR A 121 -1.47 -9.72 -0.75
CA THR A 121 -0.31 -9.14 -0.05
C THR A 121 1.01 -9.80 -0.44
N ASN A 122 1.01 -11.13 -0.66
CA ASN A 122 2.14 -11.94 -1.12
C ASN A 122 3.48 -11.65 -0.39
N PRO A 123 3.53 -11.74 0.96
CA PRO A 123 4.67 -11.29 1.76
C PRO A 123 5.94 -12.11 1.54
N ASP A 124 5.80 -13.42 1.33
CA ASP A 124 6.90 -14.38 1.36
C ASP A 124 7.06 -15.13 0.02
N PRO A 125 8.22 -15.78 -0.24
CA PRO A 125 8.48 -16.48 -1.49
C PRO A 125 7.55 -17.68 -1.72
N GLU A 126 7.12 -18.38 -0.67
CA GLU A 126 6.23 -19.55 -0.80
C GLU A 126 4.86 -19.12 -1.36
N SER A 127 4.31 -18.03 -0.83
CA SER A 127 3.08 -17.42 -1.30
C SER A 127 3.18 -16.99 -2.77
N ARG A 128 4.33 -16.42 -3.17
CA ARG A 128 4.57 -15.95 -4.54
C ARG A 128 4.80 -17.11 -5.53
N GLN A 129 5.52 -18.15 -5.11
CA GLN A 129 5.86 -19.30 -5.94
C GLN A 129 4.62 -19.98 -6.54
N ARG A 130 3.49 -19.98 -5.82
CA ARG A 130 2.21 -20.52 -6.30
C ARG A 130 1.77 -19.92 -7.64
N PHE A 131 1.95 -18.61 -7.80
CA PHE A 131 1.55 -17.88 -9.02
C PHE A 131 2.66 -17.84 -10.06
N VAL A 132 3.93 -17.81 -9.64
CA VAL A 132 5.06 -17.97 -10.55
C VAL A 132 5.01 -19.32 -11.26
N SER A 133 4.63 -20.39 -10.54
CA SER A 133 4.43 -21.70 -11.14
C SER A 133 3.29 -21.70 -12.17
N CYS A 134 2.17 -21.00 -11.91
CA CYS A 134 1.08 -20.86 -12.89
C CYS A 134 1.57 -20.21 -14.19
N ALA A 135 2.35 -19.13 -14.08
CA ALA A 135 2.91 -18.44 -15.24
C ALA A 135 3.86 -19.33 -16.03
N ARG A 136 4.73 -20.07 -15.31
CA ARG A 136 5.68 -21.02 -15.90
C ARG A 136 4.99 -22.15 -16.66
N GLU A 137 3.96 -22.76 -16.06
CA GLU A 137 3.17 -23.83 -16.67
C GLU A 137 2.44 -23.36 -17.93
N ALA A 138 1.94 -22.12 -17.92
CA ALA A 138 1.31 -21.49 -19.08
C ALA A 138 2.31 -20.90 -20.09
N ALA A 139 3.62 -21.03 -19.83
CA ALA A 139 4.71 -20.46 -20.65
C ALA A 139 4.58 -18.94 -20.91
N VAL A 140 4.09 -18.19 -19.92
CA VAL A 140 3.97 -16.73 -19.97
C VAL A 140 4.92 -16.05 -18.97
N PRO A 141 5.33 -14.79 -19.21
CA PRO A 141 6.09 -14.02 -18.23
C PRO A 141 5.31 -13.82 -16.93
N CYS A 142 6.04 -13.77 -15.81
CA CYS A 142 5.54 -13.28 -14.54
C CYS A 142 6.31 -12.01 -14.17
N ARG A 143 5.63 -10.90 -13.87
CA ARG A 143 6.25 -9.69 -13.32
C ARG A 143 5.72 -9.41 -11.92
N CYS A 144 6.54 -8.77 -11.10
CA CYS A 144 6.19 -8.36 -9.76
C CYS A 144 5.95 -6.85 -9.71
N LEU A 145 4.82 -6.43 -9.13
CA LEU A 145 4.55 -5.04 -8.77
C LEU A 145 4.80 -4.88 -7.27
N GLN A 146 5.99 -4.43 -6.90
CA GLN A 146 6.39 -4.23 -5.50
C GLN A 146 6.00 -2.83 -5.04
N PHE A 147 4.94 -2.73 -4.25
CA PHE A 147 4.51 -1.49 -3.63
C PHE A 147 5.44 -1.12 -2.48
N THR A 148 6.06 0.05 -2.56
CA THR A 148 7.12 0.50 -1.65
C THR A 148 6.59 1.21 -0.41
N ALA A 149 5.27 1.21 -0.20
CA ALA A 149 4.66 1.85 0.96
C ALA A 149 5.27 1.31 2.26
N SER A 150 5.73 2.22 3.13
CA SER A 150 6.21 1.85 4.45
C SER A 150 5.07 1.38 5.35
N LEU A 151 5.41 0.78 6.50
CA LEU A 151 4.43 0.43 7.53
C LEU A 151 3.59 1.64 7.92
N GLU A 152 4.23 2.78 8.20
CA GLU A 152 3.55 4.00 8.64
C GLU A 152 2.67 4.59 7.54
N GLN A 153 3.12 4.58 6.28
CA GLN A 153 2.30 5.00 5.14
C GLN A 153 1.06 4.12 4.96
N ALA A 154 1.22 2.80 5.04
CA ALA A 154 0.11 1.85 4.93
C ALA A 154 -0.88 2.00 6.09
N ARG A 155 -0.37 2.16 7.33
CA ARG A 155 -1.17 2.38 8.54
C ARG A 155 -1.96 3.68 8.46
N HIS A 156 -1.30 4.77 8.06
CA HIS A 156 -1.95 6.07 7.83
C HIS A 156 -3.05 5.96 6.78
N ASN A 157 -2.79 5.27 5.66
CA ASN A 157 -3.79 5.07 4.62
C ASN A 157 -4.96 4.20 5.09
N CYS A 158 -4.74 3.20 5.93
CA CYS A 158 -5.82 2.42 6.54
C CYS A 158 -6.73 3.32 7.38
N ARG A 159 -6.17 4.14 8.28
CA ARG A 159 -6.96 5.08 9.09
C ARG A 159 -7.72 6.09 8.24
N PHE A 160 -7.07 6.61 7.20
CA PHE A 160 -7.73 7.50 6.25
C PHE A 160 -8.95 6.83 5.60
N ARG A 161 -8.83 5.54 5.22
CA ARG A 161 -9.96 4.77 4.69
C ARG A 161 -11.03 4.54 5.75
N ASP A 162 -10.66 4.19 6.98
CA ASP A 162 -11.58 4.03 8.12
C ASP A 162 -12.45 5.27 8.31
N MET A 163 -11.87 6.47 8.15
CA MET A 163 -12.57 7.75 8.26
C MET A 163 -13.40 8.14 7.04
N THR A 164 -13.05 7.67 5.83
CA THR A 164 -13.58 8.24 4.57
C THR A 164 -14.33 7.27 3.67
N GLN A 165 -14.28 5.96 3.94
CA GLN A 165 -14.87 4.93 3.10
C GLN A 165 -15.82 4.05 3.92
N SER A 166 -17.08 3.97 3.53
CA SER A 166 -18.03 3.02 4.11
C SER A 166 -17.85 1.61 3.52
N GLY A 167 -18.10 0.58 4.33
CA GLY A 167 -18.19 -0.81 3.85
C GLY A 167 -16.88 -1.51 3.51
N HIS A 168 -15.72 -0.92 3.82
CA HIS A 168 -14.44 -1.66 3.76
C HIS A 168 -14.17 -2.36 5.09
N VAL A 169 -13.39 -3.44 5.03
CA VAL A 169 -12.93 -4.15 6.23
C VAL A 169 -11.72 -3.41 6.80
N PRO A 170 -11.76 -2.95 8.06
CA PRO A 170 -10.64 -2.30 8.71
C PRO A 170 -9.42 -3.23 8.78
N VAL A 171 -8.25 -2.70 8.44
CA VAL A 171 -6.98 -3.45 8.56
C VAL A 171 -6.39 -3.12 9.93
N THR A 172 -6.28 -4.12 10.80
CA THR A 172 -5.73 -3.93 12.14
C THR A 172 -4.20 -3.87 12.14
N ASP A 173 -3.63 -3.24 13.16
CA ASP A 173 -2.18 -3.21 13.37
C ASP A 173 -1.58 -4.61 13.42
N ALA A 174 -2.28 -5.59 14.02
CA ALA A 174 -1.84 -6.97 14.07
C ALA A 174 -1.62 -7.56 12.66
N VAL A 175 -2.48 -7.22 11.69
CA VAL A 175 -2.34 -7.66 10.29
C VAL A 175 -1.13 -7.00 9.63
N LEU A 176 -0.93 -5.69 9.85
CA LEU A 176 0.23 -4.95 9.33
C LEU A 176 1.56 -5.50 9.87
N PHE A 177 1.65 -5.73 11.18
CA PHE A 177 2.85 -6.29 11.81
C PHE A 177 3.09 -7.74 11.41
N SER A 178 2.03 -8.54 11.26
CA SER A 178 2.14 -9.91 10.75
C SER A 178 2.72 -9.93 9.34
N TYR A 179 2.24 -9.05 8.45
CA TYR A 179 2.83 -8.86 7.12
C TYR A 179 4.31 -8.48 7.20
N LYS A 180 4.65 -7.47 8.01
CA LYS A 180 6.04 -7.01 8.19
C LYS A 180 6.97 -8.14 8.64
N LYS A 181 6.51 -9.02 9.53
CA LYS A 181 7.28 -10.15 10.03
C LYS A 181 7.50 -11.23 8.96
N GLN A 182 6.52 -11.44 8.09
CA GLN A 182 6.59 -12.44 7.00
C GLN A 182 7.30 -11.93 5.75
N PHE A 183 7.39 -10.60 5.60
CA PHE A 183 7.87 -9.98 4.37
C PHE A 183 9.32 -10.35 4.06
N VAL A 184 9.52 -10.89 2.87
CA VAL A 184 10.82 -11.06 2.21
C VAL A 184 10.73 -10.33 0.88
N ALA A 185 11.66 -9.41 0.64
CA ALA A 185 11.71 -8.65 -0.61
C ALA A 185 11.71 -9.60 -1.83
N PRO A 186 10.92 -9.31 -2.88
CA PRO A 186 10.90 -10.14 -4.08
C PRO A 186 12.26 -10.10 -4.79
N ASP A 187 12.67 -11.23 -5.34
CA ASP A 187 13.93 -11.36 -6.08
C ASP A 187 13.72 -12.05 -7.44
N LEU A 188 14.54 -11.70 -8.44
CA LEU A 188 14.44 -12.27 -9.78
C LEU A 188 14.67 -13.80 -9.79
N SER A 189 15.45 -14.32 -8.83
CA SER A 189 15.68 -15.77 -8.68
C SER A 189 14.41 -16.57 -8.37
N GLU A 190 13.33 -15.92 -7.91
CA GLU A 190 12.03 -16.58 -7.75
C GLU A 190 11.39 -16.97 -9.09
N GLY A 191 11.84 -16.37 -10.19
CA GLY A 191 11.31 -16.60 -11.54
C GLY A 191 10.52 -15.43 -12.12
N PHE A 192 10.65 -14.23 -11.55
CA PHE A 192 10.11 -13.01 -12.15
C PHE A 192 10.96 -12.58 -13.36
N SER A 193 10.29 -12.20 -14.43
CA SER A 193 10.91 -11.56 -15.60
C SER A 193 11.29 -10.10 -15.34
N GLN A 194 10.57 -9.43 -14.44
CA GLN A 194 10.82 -8.04 -14.03
C GLN A 194 10.20 -7.78 -12.65
N ILE A 195 10.81 -6.90 -11.87
CA ILE A 195 10.25 -6.36 -10.63
C ILE A 195 10.13 -4.84 -10.79
N LEU A 196 8.91 -4.32 -10.76
CA LEU A 196 8.59 -2.90 -10.83
C LEU A 196 8.33 -2.38 -9.42
N GLN A 197 9.06 -1.34 -9.03
CA GLN A 197 8.81 -0.63 -7.77
C GLN A 197 7.65 0.34 -7.98
N ILE A 198 6.56 0.15 -7.24
CA ILE A 198 5.38 1.02 -7.27
C ILE A 198 5.42 1.95 -6.06
N PRO A 199 5.71 3.24 -6.26
CA PRO A 199 5.78 4.22 -5.19
C PRO A 199 4.41 4.45 -4.56
N PHE A 200 4.40 4.83 -3.29
CA PHE A 200 3.15 5.12 -2.58
C PHE A 200 2.62 6.51 -2.98
N VAL A 201 1.55 6.52 -3.78
CA VAL A 201 0.85 7.73 -4.18
C VAL A 201 -0.57 7.72 -3.60
N PRO A 202 -0.93 8.69 -2.75
CA PRO A 202 -2.29 8.82 -2.23
C PRO A 202 -3.33 9.03 -3.34
N HIS A 203 -4.51 8.45 -3.17
CA HIS A 203 -5.62 8.58 -4.13
C HIS A 203 -6.85 9.20 -3.47
N PHE A 204 -7.38 10.27 -4.06
CA PHE A 204 -8.45 11.09 -3.47
C PHE A 204 -9.81 10.95 -4.17
N GLY A 205 -9.96 9.95 -5.04
CA GLY A 205 -11.18 9.77 -5.85
C GLY A 205 -10.98 10.21 -7.30
N ASP A 206 -11.98 9.93 -8.11
CA ASP A 206 -12.06 10.35 -9.50
C ASP A 206 -13.44 10.98 -9.78
N PRO A 207 -13.54 12.32 -9.92
CA PRO A 207 -12.44 13.29 -9.81
C PRO A 207 -11.89 13.42 -8.38
N PRO A 208 -10.66 13.93 -8.19
CA PRO A 208 -10.05 14.09 -6.87
C PRO A 208 -10.86 15.02 -5.94
N ASP A 209 -11.20 14.55 -4.75
CA ASP A 209 -11.91 15.35 -3.74
C ASP A 209 -10.92 16.20 -2.91
N PRO A 210 -11.01 17.55 -2.95
CA PRO A 210 -10.13 18.43 -2.18
C PRO A 210 -10.23 18.25 -0.66
N GLN A 211 -11.40 17.88 -0.12
CA GLN A 211 -11.59 17.66 1.30
C GLN A 211 -10.85 16.40 1.75
N ARG A 212 -10.98 15.31 0.99
CA ARG A 212 -10.22 14.07 1.19
C ARG A 212 -8.72 14.31 1.12
N ARG A 213 -8.26 15.09 0.14
CA ARG A 213 -6.85 15.48 0.04
C ARG A 213 -6.37 16.21 1.29
N ARG A 214 -7.09 17.24 1.74
CA ARG A 214 -6.74 17.99 2.96
C ARG A 214 -6.68 17.09 4.19
N LEU A 215 -7.65 16.19 4.33
CA LEU A 215 -7.72 15.24 5.45
C LEU A 215 -6.54 14.26 5.44
N PHE A 216 -6.16 13.74 4.27
CA PHE A 216 -5.05 12.79 4.16
C PHE A 216 -3.71 13.39 4.59
N PHE A 217 -3.49 14.69 4.34
CA PHE A 217 -2.24 15.36 4.70
C PHE A 217 -2.17 15.84 6.15
N GLN A 218 -3.13 15.45 6.99
CA GLN A 218 -3.08 15.63 8.44
C GLN A 218 -2.45 14.40 9.10
N PHE A 219 -1.75 14.61 10.22
CA PHE A 219 -1.35 13.50 11.09
C PHE A 219 -2.59 12.77 11.61
N SER A 220 -2.56 11.44 11.58
CA SER A 220 -3.65 10.57 12.04
C SER A 220 -3.28 9.71 13.25
N ASP A 221 -2.07 9.87 13.81
CA ASP A 221 -1.67 9.20 15.05
C ASP A 221 -2.24 9.96 16.25
N GLY A 222 -3.27 9.37 16.87
CA GLY A 222 -3.92 9.83 18.10
C GLY A 222 -4.56 8.69 18.85
#